data_AF-A0A074Z234-F1
#
_entry.id   AF-A0A074Z234-F1
#
_cell.length_a   1.000
_cell.length_b   1.000
_cell.length_c   1.000
_cell.angle_alpha   90.00
_cell.angle_beta   90.00
_cell.angle_gamma   90.00
#
_symmetry.space_group_name_H-M   'P 1'
#
loop_
_entity.id
_entity.type
_entity.pdbx_description
1 polymer ?
#
loop_
_entity_poly.entity_id
_entity_poly.type
_entity_poly.pdbx_seq_one_letter_code
_entity_poly.pdbx_strand_id
1 'polypeptide(L)'
;MELQVNLDMIIRCSFLIAFLFCIDHVAWLEAIGVHNWSSIFNDNPSKTWVVLVAGTNTWNNYRYQADVFHAYQLVRKNKVPAENVITFTYDDIANNRRNPFKGKAFHDYQHKDVYNGVEIDYRGKDVTRDNFLKVLKGDKKLEANMKKVLKICMPWNLTIGSAFKKMFNKLVLYMDTSKSGSMFHDVLPSNMGIYVTTAVNETEDSFSMFCLDKKSDVCLADEYSYEWLLDSDYRPFLEVTQISNGIRLDVQQIFCSLFITSHNYSRSF
;
A
#
# COMPACT_ATOMS: atom_id res chain seq x y z
N MET A 1 -18.89 4.99 -68.25
CA MET A 1 -18.57 3.98 -67.22
C MET A 1 -17.06 4.03 -67.01
N GLU A 2 -16.56 4.99 -66.22
CA GLU A 2 -15.11 5.09 -65.90
C GLU A 2 -14.77 6.09 -64.77
N LEU A 3 -15.70 6.90 -64.29
CA LEU A 3 -15.45 7.84 -63.17
C LEU A 3 -15.89 7.33 -61.79
N GLN A 4 -16.72 6.30 -61.71
CA GLN A 4 -17.29 5.83 -60.43
C GLN A 4 -16.38 4.83 -59.70
N VAL A 5 -15.54 4.09 -60.45
CA VAL A 5 -14.54 3.16 -59.89
C VAL A 5 -13.40 3.90 -59.19
N ASN A 6 -13.11 5.13 -59.62
CA ASN A 6 -11.99 5.91 -59.10
C ASN A 6 -12.29 6.51 -57.72
N LEU A 7 -13.52 6.96 -57.48
CA LEU A 7 -13.91 7.52 -56.17
C LEU A 7 -13.96 6.44 -55.08
N ASP A 8 -14.50 5.25 -55.39
CA ASP A 8 -14.52 4.12 -54.45
C ASP A 8 -13.11 3.60 -54.13
N MET A 9 -12.20 3.60 -55.11
CA MET A 9 -10.80 3.21 -54.90
C MET A 9 -10.05 4.25 -54.07
N ILE A 10 -10.28 5.55 -54.31
CA ILE A 10 -9.66 6.64 -53.54
C ILE A 10 -10.17 6.66 -52.10
N ILE A 11 -11.47 6.41 -51.87
CA ILE A 11 -12.05 6.30 -50.53
C ILE A 11 -11.47 5.09 -49.79
N ARG A 12 -11.37 3.92 -50.45
CA ARG A 12 -10.78 2.71 -49.86
C ARG A 12 -9.29 2.85 -49.54
N CYS A 13 -8.52 3.52 -50.40
CA CYS A 13 -7.11 3.82 -50.14
C CYS A 13 -6.93 4.84 -49.01
N SER A 14 -7.83 5.82 -48.89
CA SER A 14 -7.80 6.83 -47.81
C SER A 14 -8.08 6.21 -46.44
N PHE A 15 -8.99 5.23 -46.37
CA PHE A 15 -9.23 4.45 -45.15
C PHE A 15 -8.05 3.54 -44.79
N LEU A 16 -7.40 2.90 -45.77
CA LEU A 16 -6.20 2.08 -45.55
C LEU A 16 -5.01 2.90 -45.04
N ILE A 17 -4.80 4.10 -45.59
CA ILE A 17 -3.72 5.01 -45.15
C ILE A 17 -4.03 5.55 -43.75
N ALA A 18 -5.28 5.95 -43.46
CA ALA A 18 -5.67 6.36 -42.10
C ALA A 18 -5.54 5.23 -41.08
N PHE A 19 -5.80 3.98 -41.47
CA PHE A 19 -5.62 2.80 -40.61
C PHE A 19 -4.14 2.50 -40.35
N LEU A 20 -3.27 2.65 -41.37
CA LEU A 20 -1.82 2.51 -41.21
C LEU A 20 -1.22 3.60 -40.31
N PHE A 21 -1.66 4.86 -40.44
CA PHE A 21 -1.27 5.94 -39.52
C PHE A 21 -1.83 5.74 -38.11
N CYS A 22 -3.00 5.10 -37.95
CA CYS A 22 -3.52 4.72 -36.63
C CYS A 22 -2.71 3.57 -36.01
N ILE A 23 -2.25 2.59 -36.80
CA ILE A 23 -1.41 1.51 -36.29
C ILE A 23 -0.02 2.04 -35.90
N ASP A 24 0.57 2.95 -36.67
CA ASP A 24 1.84 3.58 -36.29
C ASP A 24 1.69 4.50 -35.07
N HIS A 25 0.57 5.22 -34.92
CA HIS A 25 0.30 5.98 -33.69
C HIS A 25 -0.02 5.10 -32.47
N VAL A 26 -0.69 3.96 -32.66
CA VAL A 26 -0.95 2.98 -31.59
C VAL A 26 0.34 2.25 -31.20
N ALA A 27 1.18 1.87 -32.17
CA ALA A 27 2.49 1.27 -31.92
C ALA A 27 3.47 2.26 -31.29
N TRP A 28 3.36 3.56 -31.58
CA TRP A 28 4.15 4.61 -30.94
C TRP A 28 3.59 5.06 -29.57
N LEU A 29 2.33 4.78 -29.29
CA LEU A 29 1.73 4.89 -27.95
C LEU A 29 2.01 3.66 -27.05
N GLU A 30 2.46 2.54 -27.61
CA GLU A 30 2.97 1.39 -26.84
C GLU A 30 4.50 1.40 -26.63
N ALA A 31 5.21 2.41 -27.16
CA ALA A 31 6.68 2.48 -27.08
C ALA A 31 7.25 3.56 -26.14
N ILE A 32 6.40 4.25 -25.36
CA ILE A 32 6.85 5.12 -24.27
C ILE A 32 6.47 4.46 -22.94
N GLY A 33 7.35 3.58 -22.47
CA GLY A 33 7.45 3.26 -21.05
C GLY A 33 6.83 1.94 -20.57
N VAL A 34 6.62 0.93 -21.42
CA VAL A 34 6.52 -0.45 -20.89
C VAL A 34 7.94 -0.98 -20.68
N HIS A 35 8.63 -0.43 -19.69
CA HIS A 35 9.72 -1.18 -19.07
C HIS A 35 9.09 -2.47 -18.57
N ASN A 36 9.50 -3.59 -19.17
CA ASN A 36 9.08 -4.95 -18.88
C ASN A 36 8.98 -5.19 -17.36
N TRP A 37 7.78 -4.96 -16.81
CA TRP A 37 7.50 -4.80 -15.38
C TRP A 37 7.44 -6.15 -14.66
N SER A 38 7.42 -7.25 -15.43
CA SER A 38 7.64 -8.62 -14.97
C SER A 38 9.04 -8.83 -14.37
N SER A 39 10.05 -8.06 -14.79
CA SER A 39 11.43 -8.19 -14.31
C SER A 39 11.68 -7.59 -12.92
N ILE A 40 10.68 -6.92 -12.36
CA ILE A 40 10.79 -6.14 -11.14
C ILE A 40 10.23 -6.90 -9.93
N PHE A 41 9.30 -7.82 -10.17
CA PHE A 41 8.96 -8.83 -9.18
C PHE A 41 10.01 -9.93 -9.22
N ASN A 42 10.79 -10.04 -8.16
CA ASN A 42 11.21 -11.39 -7.79
C ASN A 42 9.90 -12.11 -7.43
N ASP A 43 9.53 -13.15 -8.17
CA ASP A 43 8.41 -14.08 -7.89
C ASP A 43 8.57 -14.85 -6.57
N ASN A 44 9.27 -14.27 -5.60
CA ASN A 44 9.75 -14.93 -4.41
C ASN A 44 9.29 -14.20 -3.14
N PRO A 45 8.06 -14.49 -2.68
CA PRO A 45 7.52 -13.99 -1.42
C PRO A 45 8.48 -14.15 -0.23
N SER A 46 9.37 -15.15 -0.24
CA SER A 46 10.36 -15.36 0.82
C SER A 46 11.40 -14.26 0.97
N LYS A 47 11.57 -13.40 -0.05
CA LYS A 47 12.48 -12.25 -0.04
C LYS A 47 11.78 -10.91 0.22
N THR A 48 10.46 -10.90 0.27
CA THR A 48 9.66 -9.69 0.49
C THR A 48 9.58 -9.39 1.98
N TRP A 49 9.86 -8.14 2.36
CA TRP A 49 9.60 -7.59 3.69
C TRP A 49 8.36 -6.71 3.67
N VAL A 50 7.67 -6.60 4.80
CA VAL A 50 6.49 -5.73 4.98
C VAL A 50 6.51 -5.14 6.39
N VAL A 51 6.19 -3.86 6.53
CA VAL A 51 6.01 -3.18 7.81
C VAL A 51 4.60 -2.61 7.88
N LEU A 52 3.79 -3.07 8.83
CA LEU A 52 2.41 -2.64 9.00
C LEU A 52 2.28 -1.84 10.30
N VAL A 53 1.66 -0.66 10.26
CA VAL A 53 1.64 0.28 11.38
C VAL A 53 0.27 0.91 11.56
N ALA A 54 -0.33 0.65 12.72
CA ALA A 54 -1.50 1.36 13.22
C ALA A 54 -1.02 2.31 14.30
N GLY A 55 -1.09 3.60 14.00
CA GLY A 55 -0.45 4.64 14.79
C GLY A 55 -1.31 5.28 15.88
N THR A 56 -2.56 4.86 15.96
CA THR A 56 -3.54 5.31 16.93
C THR A 56 -3.97 4.17 17.85
N ASN A 57 -4.64 4.55 18.93
CA ASN A 57 -5.17 3.66 19.95
C ASN A 57 -6.57 4.11 20.36
N THR A 58 -7.15 3.40 21.32
CA THR A 58 -8.52 3.52 21.83
C THR A 58 -9.59 2.94 20.92
N TRP A 59 -10.72 2.62 21.53
CA TRP A 59 -11.88 2.05 20.85
C TRP A 59 -12.41 2.91 19.70
N ASN A 60 -12.44 4.25 19.85
CA ASN A 60 -12.98 5.12 18.80
C ASN A 60 -12.11 5.14 17.53
N ASN A 61 -10.85 4.70 17.63
CA ASN A 61 -9.90 4.59 16.53
C ASN A 61 -9.76 3.14 16.04
N TYR A 62 -10.80 2.33 16.23
CA TYR A 62 -10.85 0.91 15.88
C TYR A 62 -10.32 0.60 14.48
N ARG A 63 -10.84 1.32 13.48
CA ARG A 63 -10.54 1.14 12.04
C ARG A 63 -9.06 1.03 11.71
N TYR A 64 -8.23 1.89 12.28
CA TYR A 64 -6.80 1.92 12.00
C TYR A 64 -6.06 0.63 12.33
N GLN A 65 -6.45 -0.03 13.43
CA GLN A 65 -5.91 -1.34 13.79
C GLN A 65 -6.55 -2.45 12.97
N ALA A 66 -7.84 -2.34 12.64
CA ALA A 66 -8.52 -3.28 11.77
C ALA A 66 -7.93 -3.29 10.34
N ASP A 67 -7.57 -2.12 9.78
CA ASP A 67 -6.87 -2.00 8.49
C ASP A 67 -5.56 -2.80 8.50
N VAL A 68 -4.75 -2.62 9.55
CA VAL A 68 -3.47 -3.34 9.72
C VAL A 68 -3.68 -4.84 9.90
N PHE A 69 -4.71 -5.24 10.64
CA PHE A 69 -5.04 -6.65 10.80
C PHE A 69 -5.45 -7.28 9.47
N HIS A 70 -6.29 -6.62 8.68
CA HIS A 70 -6.65 -7.10 7.35
C HIS A 70 -5.43 -7.14 6.40
N ALA A 71 -4.60 -6.10 6.40
CA ALA A 71 -3.34 -6.08 5.65
C ALA A 71 -2.43 -7.27 6.03
N TYR A 72 -2.33 -7.62 7.31
CA TYR A 72 -1.59 -8.80 7.75
C TYR A 72 -2.15 -10.08 7.13
N GLN A 73 -3.47 -10.28 7.17
CA GLN A 73 -4.11 -11.45 6.56
C GLN A 73 -3.80 -11.55 5.07
N LEU A 74 -3.91 -10.43 4.33
CA LEU A 74 -3.60 -10.34 2.91
C LEU A 74 -2.13 -10.70 2.61
N VAL A 75 -1.19 -10.15 3.37
CA VAL A 75 0.25 -10.39 3.20
C VAL A 75 0.58 -11.86 3.45
N ARG A 76 -0.02 -12.48 4.47
CA ARG A 76 0.16 -13.90 4.78
C ARG A 76 -0.51 -14.81 3.75
N LYS A 77 -1.70 -14.46 3.25
CA LYS A 77 -2.39 -15.13 2.13
C LYS A 77 -1.51 -15.18 0.87
N ASN A 78 -0.74 -14.11 0.63
CA ASN A 78 0.24 -14.01 -0.46
C ASN A 78 1.61 -14.64 -0.15
N LYS A 79 1.69 -15.49 0.90
CA LYS A 79 2.86 -16.32 1.24
C LYS A 79 4.12 -15.52 1.64
N VAL A 80 4.00 -14.25 2.00
CA VAL A 80 5.12 -13.50 2.61
C VAL A 80 5.38 -14.07 4.00
N PRO A 81 6.57 -14.60 4.32
CA PRO A 81 6.84 -15.27 5.60
C PRO A 81 6.60 -14.37 6.83
N ALA A 82 6.14 -14.94 7.94
CA ALA A 82 5.78 -14.16 9.14
C ALA A 82 7.00 -13.47 9.76
N GLU A 83 8.18 -14.07 9.59
CA GLU A 83 9.47 -13.49 9.98
C GLU A 83 9.84 -12.24 9.19
N ASN A 84 9.23 -12.03 8.02
CA ASN A 84 9.45 -10.87 7.16
C ASN A 84 8.35 -9.79 7.29
N VAL A 85 7.31 -10.05 8.10
CA VAL A 85 6.25 -9.09 8.39
C VAL A 85 6.49 -8.51 9.78
N ILE A 86 6.57 -7.19 9.87
CA ILE A 86 6.76 -6.46 11.12
C ILE A 86 5.52 -5.63 11.41
N THR A 87 4.82 -5.92 12.51
CA THR A 87 3.54 -5.30 12.83
C THR A 87 3.64 -4.39 14.06
N PHE A 88 3.17 -3.15 13.94
CA PHE A 88 3.02 -2.15 15.00
C PHE A 88 1.53 -1.87 15.23
N THR A 89 0.99 -2.25 16.38
CA THR A 89 -0.38 -1.91 16.76
C THR A 89 -0.49 -1.75 18.28
N TYR A 90 -1.41 -0.92 18.76
CA TYR A 90 -1.61 -0.79 20.21
C TYR A 90 -2.24 -2.03 20.84
N ASP A 91 -2.96 -2.83 20.04
CA ASP A 91 -3.65 -4.06 20.43
C ASP A 91 -4.69 -3.88 21.54
N ASP A 92 -5.43 -2.77 21.49
CA ASP A 92 -6.40 -2.39 22.51
C ASP A 92 -7.86 -2.46 22.02
N ILE A 93 -8.11 -3.08 20.85
CA ILE A 93 -9.45 -3.17 20.24
C ILE A 93 -10.10 -4.56 20.38
N ALA A 94 -9.38 -5.66 20.14
CA ALA A 94 -9.97 -7.01 20.12
C ALA A 94 -10.54 -7.42 21.49
N ASN A 95 -9.84 -7.08 22.57
CA ASN A 95 -10.27 -7.35 23.95
C ASN A 95 -10.81 -6.12 24.67
N ASN A 96 -11.10 -5.03 23.94
CA ASN A 96 -11.65 -3.81 24.54
C ASN A 96 -12.95 -4.12 25.28
N ARG A 97 -13.20 -3.48 26.43
CA ARG A 97 -14.45 -3.67 27.20
C ARG A 97 -15.71 -3.37 26.39
N ARG A 98 -15.65 -2.39 25.47
CA ARG A 98 -16.76 -2.02 24.57
C ARG A 98 -16.96 -2.98 23.41
N ASN A 99 -15.97 -3.83 23.09
CA ASN A 99 -16.09 -4.78 21.99
C ASN A 99 -17.14 -5.88 22.31
N PRO A 100 -18.24 -5.99 21.56
CA PRO A 100 -19.23 -7.06 21.76
C PRO A 100 -18.67 -8.43 21.40
N PHE A 101 -17.63 -8.48 20.56
CA PHE A 101 -17.00 -9.69 20.04
C PHE A 101 -15.58 -9.82 20.60
N LYS A 102 -15.50 -10.17 21.87
CA LYS A 102 -14.22 -10.32 22.57
C LYS A 102 -13.26 -11.24 21.82
N GLY A 103 -12.02 -10.79 21.67
CA GLY A 103 -10.96 -11.50 20.98
C GLY A 103 -11.05 -11.46 19.46
N LYS A 104 -11.91 -10.61 18.87
CA LYS A 104 -12.08 -10.48 17.41
C LYS A 104 -11.99 -9.03 16.96
N ALA A 105 -11.59 -8.84 15.70
CA ALA A 105 -11.73 -7.57 14.99
C ALA A 105 -12.26 -7.79 13.57
N PHE A 106 -12.98 -6.81 13.03
CA PHE A 106 -13.65 -6.88 11.73
C PHE A 106 -13.31 -5.64 10.90
N HIS A 107 -13.28 -5.79 9.58
CA HIS A 107 -12.91 -4.70 8.67
C HIS A 107 -14.05 -4.28 7.73
N ASP A 108 -15.21 -4.93 7.85
CA ASP A 108 -16.42 -4.65 7.08
C ASP A 108 -17.69 -5.17 7.78
N TYR A 109 -18.84 -4.96 7.14
CA TYR A 109 -20.13 -5.48 7.62
C TYR A 109 -20.31 -7.00 7.48
N GLN A 110 -19.38 -7.72 6.85
CA GLN A 110 -19.44 -9.19 6.77
C GLN A 110 -19.00 -9.83 8.09
N HIS A 111 -18.37 -9.07 9.00
CA HIS A 111 -17.86 -9.54 10.29
C HIS A 111 -16.94 -10.76 10.16
N LYS A 112 -16.10 -10.78 9.10
CA LYS A 112 -15.01 -11.75 8.99
C LYS A 112 -13.88 -11.33 9.93
N ASP A 113 -13.49 -12.23 10.83
CA ASP A 113 -12.44 -11.94 11.81
C ASP A 113 -11.08 -11.75 11.11
N VAL A 114 -10.52 -10.55 11.23
CA VAL A 114 -9.20 -10.19 10.70
C VAL A 114 -8.11 -10.23 11.77
N TYR A 115 -8.46 -10.39 13.05
CA TYR A 115 -7.50 -10.36 14.17
C TYR A 115 -6.82 -11.71 14.42
N ASN A 116 -7.55 -12.81 14.22
CA ASN A 116 -7.05 -14.14 14.55
C ASN A 116 -5.73 -14.45 13.80
N GLY A 117 -4.71 -14.86 14.56
CA GLY A 117 -3.40 -15.24 14.02
C GLY A 117 -2.46 -14.09 13.68
N VAL A 118 -2.84 -12.82 13.93
CA VAL A 118 -1.94 -11.68 13.73
C VAL A 118 -0.78 -11.72 14.73
N GLU A 119 0.46 -11.76 14.21
CA GLU A 119 1.67 -11.56 15.02
C GLU A 119 1.95 -10.06 15.19
N ILE A 120 1.96 -9.58 16.44
CA ILE A 120 2.20 -8.18 16.79
C ILE A 120 3.58 -8.04 17.44
N ASP A 121 4.51 -7.37 16.74
CA ASP A 121 5.92 -7.25 17.17
C ASP A 121 6.16 -6.05 18.09
N TYR A 122 5.43 -4.95 17.83
CA TYR A 122 5.46 -3.72 18.63
C TYR A 122 4.06 -3.44 19.11
N ARG A 123 3.83 -3.65 20.42
CA ARG A 123 2.52 -3.55 21.07
C ARG A 123 2.46 -2.39 22.06
N GLY A 124 1.35 -1.67 22.07
CA GLY A 124 1.07 -0.62 23.06
C GLY A 124 2.18 0.43 23.11
N LYS A 125 2.88 0.52 24.25
CA LYS A 125 3.98 1.48 24.47
C LYS A 125 5.16 1.34 23.51
N ASP A 126 5.29 0.21 22.83
CA ASP A 126 6.36 -0.02 21.85
C ASP A 126 6.04 0.63 20.49
N VAL A 127 4.79 1.06 20.27
CA VAL A 127 4.35 1.79 19.06
C VAL A 127 4.80 3.25 19.17
N THR A 128 6.05 3.49 18.79
CA THR A 128 6.67 4.82 18.84
C THR A 128 7.41 5.13 17.55
N ARG A 129 7.51 6.42 17.21
CA ARG A 129 8.32 6.91 16.09
C ARG A 129 9.76 6.40 16.17
N ASP A 130 10.35 6.42 17.35
CA ASP A 130 11.76 6.06 17.52
C ASP A 130 11.98 4.55 17.28
N ASN A 131 11.09 3.69 17.75
CA ASN A 131 11.15 2.26 17.43
C ASN A 131 10.89 2.01 15.95
N PHE A 132 9.93 2.72 15.37
CA PHE A 132 9.63 2.65 13.94
C PHE A 132 10.87 2.99 13.08
N LEU A 133 11.54 4.11 13.36
CA LEU A 133 12.76 4.50 12.66
C LEU A 133 13.91 3.51 12.88
N LYS A 134 14.03 2.92 14.08
CA LYS A 134 15.03 1.89 14.38
C LYS A 134 14.75 0.59 13.61
N VAL A 135 13.48 0.19 13.46
CA VAL A 135 13.09 -0.95 12.63
C VAL A 135 13.49 -0.74 11.18
N LEU A 136 13.17 0.44 10.62
CA LEU A 136 13.52 0.78 9.25
C LEU A 136 15.03 0.80 8.99
N LYS A 137 15.83 1.04 10.05
CA LYS A 137 17.29 1.07 10.03
C LYS A 137 17.95 -0.26 10.42
N GLY A 138 17.18 -1.32 10.71
CA GLY A 138 17.75 -2.61 11.10
C GLY A 138 18.57 -2.53 12.40
N ASP A 139 18.07 -1.78 13.40
CA ASP A 139 18.80 -1.49 14.64
C ASP A 139 19.23 -2.77 15.40
N LYS A 140 20.54 -2.86 15.66
CA LYS A 140 21.15 -4.05 16.28
C LYS A 140 20.80 -4.22 17.75
N LYS A 141 20.43 -3.15 18.47
CA LYS A 141 20.02 -3.26 19.87
C LYS A 141 18.61 -3.83 19.96
N LEU A 142 17.70 -3.41 19.08
CA LEU A 142 16.39 -4.04 18.96
C LEU A 142 16.52 -5.52 18.57
N GLU A 143 17.35 -5.84 17.57
CA GLU A 143 17.59 -7.23 17.15
C GLU A 143 18.18 -8.08 18.30
N ALA A 144 19.17 -7.56 19.04
CA ALA A 144 19.74 -8.25 20.21
C ALA A 144 18.72 -8.50 21.32
N ASN A 145 17.69 -7.66 21.43
CA ASN A 145 16.56 -7.84 22.34
C ASN A 145 15.43 -8.70 21.74
N MET A 146 15.72 -9.47 20.70
CA MET A 146 14.79 -10.37 20.00
C MET A 146 13.57 -9.65 19.39
N LYS A 147 13.67 -8.34 19.11
CA LYS A 147 12.64 -7.61 18.36
C LYS A 147 12.90 -7.75 16.85
N LYS A 148 11.82 -7.94 16.07
CA LYS A 148 11.91 -7.94 14.61
C LYS A 148 12.30 -6.54 14.11
N VAL A 149 13.30 -6.48 13.24
CA VAL A 149 13.74 -5.28 12.52
C VAL A 149 13.93 -5.66 11.06
N LEU A 150 13.93 -4.67 10.15
CA LEU A 150 14.24 -4.97 8.75
C LEU A 150 15.67 -5.50 8.66
N LYS A 151 15.83 -6.70 8.10
CA LYS A 151 17.16 -7.27 7.86
C LYS A 151 17.77 -6.63 6.62
N ILE A 152 18.42 -5.51 6.84
CA ILE A 152 19.12 -4.76 5.81
C ILE A 152 20.45 -5.43 5.51
N CYS A 153 20.72 -5.67 4.23
CA CYS A 153 22.06 -6.00 3.76
C CYS A 153 22.75 -4.68 3.36
N MET A 154 23.52 -4.01 4.26
CA MET A 154 24.67 -3.11 3.96
C MET A 154 25.14 -2.23 5.18
N PRO A 155 26.40 -1.73 5.18
CA PRO A 155 27.12 -1.23 6.37
C PRO A 155 26.83 0.23 6.76
N TRP A 156 27.12 0.53 8.03
CA TRP A 156 26.66 1.63 8.90
C TRP A 156 26.95 3.10 8.51
N ASN A 157 27.49 3.42 7.33
CA ASN A 157 28.10 4.74 7.06
C ASN A 157 27.40 5.63 6.00
N LEU A 158 26.10 5.50 5.75
CA LEU A 158 25.39 6.32 4.75
C LEU A 158 24.19 7.08 5.34
N THR A 159 24.05 8.36 4.94
CA THR A 159 22.90 9.21 5.25
C THR A 159 21.61 8.60 4.69
N ILE A 160 20.46 8.88 5.32
CA ILE A 160 19.17 8.23 5.02
C ILE A 160 18.88 8.14 3.51
N GLY A 161 19.04 9.24 2.76
CA GLY A 161 18.80 9.27 1.31
C GLY A 161 19.77 8.42 0.46
N SER A 162 21.01 8.22 0.91
CA SER A 162 22.00 7.40 0.21
C SER A 162 21.96 5.92 0.64
N ALA A 163 21.43 5.65 1.83
CA ALA A 163 21.16 4.31 2.35
C ALA A 163 20.03 3.63 1.55
N PHE A 164 18.88 4.29 1.36
CA PHE A 164 17.72 3.70 0.68
C PHE A 164 18.01 3.18 -0.73
N LYS A 165 18.84 3.88 -1.52
CA LYS A 165 19.16 3.53 -2.92
C LYS A 165 19.91 2.19 -3.09
N LYS A 166 20.61 1.70 -2.07
CA LYS A 166 21.35 0.41 -2.11
C LYS A 166 20.68 -0.71 -1.31
N MET A 167 19.59 -0.42 -0.60
CA MET A 167 18.98 -1.33 0.38
C MET A 167 17.80 -2.12 -0.17
N PHE A 168 17.03 -1.54 -1.10
CA PHE A 168 15.84 -2.16 -1.68
C PHE A 168 15.84 -1.93 -3.20
N ASN A 169 15.53 -2.97 -3.98
CA ASN A 169 15.34 -2.81 -5.42
C ASN A 169 14.16 -1.85 -5.73
N LYS A 170 13.13 -1.89 -4.88
CA LYS A 170 11.97 -0.98 -4.84
C LYS A 170 11.41 -0.89 -3.42
N LEU A 171 10.92 0.29 -3.05
CA LEU A 171 10.17 0.53 -1.82
C LEU A 171 8.79 1.07 -2.18
N VAL A 172 7.73 0.55 -1.56
CA VAL A 172 6.35 1.04 -1.77
C VAL A 172 5.75 1.47 -0.43
N LEU A 173 5.10 2.62 -0.40
CA LEU A 173 4.50 3.21 0.79
C LEU A 173 3.03 3.51 0.54
N TYR A 174 2.17 2.97 1.39
CA TYR A 174 0.76 3.27 1.45
C TYR A 174 0.51 4.06 2.74
N MET A 175 -0.07 5.24 2.63
CA MET A 175 -0.20 6.15 3.76
C MET A 175 -1.64 6.62 3.92
N ASP A 176 -2.30 6.16 4.98
CA ASP A 176 -3.68 6.56 5.31
C ASP A 176 -3.72 7.49 6.53
N THR A 177 -3.86 8.77 6.24
CA THR A 177 -4.17 9.79 7.24
C THR A 177 -4.73 11.00 6.52
N SER A 178 -5.52 11.82 7.20
CA SER A 178 -5.80 13.18 6.76
C SER A 178 -4.51 13.89 6.35
N LYS A 179 -4.58 14.69 5.29
CA LYS A 179 -3.51 15.54 4.75
C LYS A 179 -2.28 14.76 4.29
N SER A 180 -2.38 13.45 4.08
CA SER A 180 -1.26 12.55 3.80
C SER A 180 -0.32 13.01 2.67
N GLY A 181 -0.84 13.71 1.66
CA GLY A 181 -0.02 14.28 0.59
C GLY A 181 1.06 15.25 1.09
N SER A 182 0.79 15.96 2.20
CA SER A 182 1.71 16.95 2.76
C SER A 182 2.97 16.32 3.37
N MET A 183 2.99 15.00 3.63
CA MET A 183 4.17 14.32 4.16
C MET A 183 5.26 14.08 3.10
N PHE A 184 4.89 14.13 1.82
CA PHE A 184 5.78 13.76 0.72
C PHE A 184 6.00 14.89 -0.28
N HIS A 185 5.23 15.99 -0.18
CA HIS A 185 5.42 17.20 -0.97
C HIS A 185 6.86 17.68 -0.85
N ASP A 186 7.60 17.71 -1.97
CA ASP A 186 9.01 18.10 -2.07
C ASP A 186 10.01 17.35 -1.16
N VAL A 187 9.60 16.26 -0.52
CA VAL A 187 10.49 15.47 0.37
C VAL A 187 11.21 14.36 -0.40
N LEU A 188 10.55 13.75 -1.39
CA LEU A 188 11.05 12.55 -2.06
C LEU A 188 11.65 12.85 -3.45
N PRO A 189 12.95 12.61 -3.66
CA PRO A 189 13.55 12.72 -4.98
C PRO A 189 13.02 11.65 -5.93
N SER A 190 12.77 12.01 -7.19
CA SER A 190 12.21 11.12 -8.22
C SER A 190 13.09 9.93 -8.60
N ASN A 191 14.34 9.87 -8.15
CA ASN A 191 15.36 8.89 -8.56
C ASN A 191 15.75 7.87 -7.48
N MET A 192 14.91 7.64 -6.45
CA MET A 192 15.20 6.72 -5.35
C MET A 192 14.58 5.32 -5.45
N GLY A 193 13.72 5.05 -6.44
CA GLY A 193 13.01 3.76 -6.52
C GLY A 193 11.99 3.57 -5.38
N ILE A 194 11.49 4.68 -4.83
CA ILE A 194 10.46 4.74 -3.80
C ILE A 194 9.16 5.18 -4.47
N TYR A 195 8.10 4.41 -4.29
CA TYR A 195 6.76 4.71 -4.76
C TYR A 195 5.87 4.98 -3.55
N VAL A 196 5.14 6.09 -3.56
CA VAL A 196 4.28 6.48 -2.45
C VAL A 196 2.88 6.74 -2.97
N THR A 197 1.89 6.22 -2.25
CA THR A 197 0.48 6.51 -2.46
C THR A 197 -0.10 6.98 -1.13
N THR A 198 -0.97 7.97 -1.21
CA THR A 198 -1.53 8.68 -0.07
C THR A 198 -3.05 8.69 -0.18
N ALA A 199 -3.75 8.50 0.94
CA ALA A 199 -5.22 8.50 0.96
C ALA A 199 -5.83 9.77 0.38
N VAL A 200 -5.23 10.92 0.70
CA VAL A 200 -5.70 12.25 0.31
C VAL A 200 -4.56 13.20 0.00
N ASN A 201 -4.87 14.33 -0.65
CA ASN A 201 -3.93 15.41 -0.92
C ASN A 201 -3.47 16.13 0.38
N GLU A 202 -2.68 17.19 0.26
CA GLU A 202 -2.08 17.91 1.40
C GLU A 202 -3.07 18.74 2.24
N THR A 203 -4.30 18.93 1.78
CA THR A 203 -5.31 19.80 2.42
C THR A 203 -6.56 19.08 2.90
N GLU A 204 -6.81 17.88 2.38
CA GLU A 204 -8.03 17.11 2.62
C GLU A 204 -7.94 16.22 3.86
N ASP A 205 -9.09 15.78 4.35
CA ASP A 205 -9.20 14.79 5.41
C ASP A 205 -9.55 13.42 4.80
N SER A 206 -8.99 12.34 5.35
CA SER A 206 -9.34 10.98 4.92
C SER A 206 -10.69 10.56 5.51
N PHE A 207 -11.35 9.62 4.84
CA PHE A 207 -12.70 9.21 5.17
C PHE A 207 -12.73 7.84 5.82
N SER A 208 -13.56 7.70 6.84
CA SER A 208 -13.87 6.41 7.46
C SER A 208 -15.10 5.78 6.80
N MET A 209 -15.14 4.46 6.71
CA MET A 209 -16.28 3.71 6.21
C MET A 209 -16.77 2.66 7.22
N PHE A 210 -17.91 2.05 6.91
CA PHE A 210 -18.60 1.08 7.76
C PHE A 210 -18.95 1.59 9.18
N CYS A 211 -19.37 2.85 9.29
CA CYS A 211 -19.68 3.51 10.57
C CYS A 211 -21.08 3.25 11.13
N LEU A 212 -21.94 2.54 10.40
CA LEU A 212 -23.34 2.29 10.78
C LEU A 212 -23.56 0.83 11.22
N ASP A 213 -22.50 0.20 11.74
CA ASP A 213 -22.61 -1.16 12.25
C ASP A 213 -23.54 -1.19 13.48
N LYS A 214 -24.60 -2.00 13.44
CA LYS A 214 -25.58 -2.08 14.53
C LYS A 214 -25.04 -2.77 15.78
N LYS A 215 -23.94 -3.52 15.66
CA LYS A 215 -23.35 -4.30 16.74
C LYS A 215 -22.16 -3.55 17.37
N SER A 216 -21.45 -2.70 16.64
CA SER A 216 -20.35 -1.88 17.15
C SER A 216 -20.58 -0.37 16.91
N ASP A 217 -20.33 0.44 17.92
CA ASP A 217 -20.49 1.90 17.90
C ASP A 217 -19.28 2.65 17.30
N VAL A 218 -18.58 2.03 16.35
CA VAL A 218 -17.34 2.54 15.72
C VAL A 218 -17.32 2.23 14.22
N CYS A 219 -16.55 3.01 13.47
CA CYS A 219 -16.22 2.69 12.07
C CYS A 219 -15.22 1.53 12.00
N LEU A 220 -15.42 0.61 11.05
CA LEU A 220 -14.63 -0.61 10.95
C LEU A 220 -13.40 -0.48 10.03
N ALA A 221 -13.39 0.48 9.10
CA ALA A 221 -12.28 0.69 8.17
C ALA A 221 -12.13 2.16 7.77
N ASP A 222 -10.96 2.51 7.23
CA ASP A 222 -10.76 3.74 6.46
C ASP A 222 -10.96 3.47 4.96
N GLU A 223 -11.49 4.45 4.22
CA GLU A 223 -11.96 4.27 2.84
C GLU A 223 -10.83 3.85 1.90
N TYR A 224 -9.77 4.65 1.85
CA TYR A 224 -8.60 4.35 1.05
C TYR A 224 -8.02 2.98 1.41
N SER A 225 -7.89 2.70 2.71
CA SER A 225 -7.35 1.45 3.21
C SER A 225 -8.16 0.23 2.77
N TYR A 226 -9.48 0.30 2.91
CA TYR A 226 -10.36 -0.77 2.48
C TYR A 226 -10.32 -1.00 0.98
N GLU A 227 -10.32 0.05 0.15
CA GLU A 227 -10.33 -0.08 -1.31
C GLU A 227 -9.09 -0.82 -1.83
N TRP A 228 -7.88 -0.44 -1.41
CA TRP A 228 -6.66 -1.12 -1.88
C TRP A 228 -6.54 -2.55 -1.33
N LEU A 229 -7.00 -2.78 -0.10
CA LEU A 229 -7.03 -4.12 0.51
C LEU A 229 -7.99 -5.04 -0.23
N LEU A 230 -9.20 -4.54 -0.52
CA LEU A 230 -10.24 -5.28 -1.23
C LEU A 230 -9.79 -5.64 -2.64
N ASP A 231 -9.24 -4.67 -3.39
CA ASP A 231 -8.74 -4.90 -4.73
C ASP A 231 -7.65 -5.99 -4.74
N SER A 232 -6.72 -5.92 -3.77
CA SER A 232 -5.65 -6.91 -3.59
C SER A 232 -6.17 -8.29 -3.15
N ASP A 233 -7.37 -8.37 -2.57
CA ASP A 233 -7.95 -9.61 -2.09
C ASP A 233 -8.56 -10.44 -3.23
N TYR A 234 -9.11 -9.77 -4.25
CA TYR A 234 -9.71 -10.37 -5.45
C TYR A 234 -8.73 -10.52 -6.60
N ARG A 235 -7.72 -9.64 -6.69
CA ARG A 235 -6.72 -9.70 -7.75
C ARG A 235 -5.35 -10.02 -7.14
N PRO A 236 -4.77 -11.21 -7.40
CA PRO A 236 -3.41 -11.50 -6.97
C PRO A 236 -2.47 -10.45 -7.57
N PHE A 237 -1.43 -10.08 -6.81
CA PHE A 237 -0.40 -9.04 -7.02
C PHE A 237 0.13 -8.74 -8.44
N LEU A 238 -0.20 -9.59 -9.42
CA LEU A 238 0.39 -9.60 -10.76
C LEU A 238 -0.50 -8.93 -11.81
N GLU A 239 -1.73 -8.52 -11.53
CA GLU A 239 -2.59 -7.94 -12.57
C GLU A 239 -3.70 -7.05 -12.00
N VAL A 240 -3.47 -5.73 -11.91
CA VAL A 240 -4.58 -4.78 -11.74
C VAL A 240 -4.37 -3.44 -12.45
N THR A 241 -5.38 -3.09 -13.24
CA THR A 241 -5.70 -1.78 -13.79
C THR A 241 -6.85 -1.15 -12.98
N GLN A 242 -6.69 0.14 -12.62
CA GLN A 242 -7.65 1.16 -12.17
C GLN A 242 -8.74 0.82 -11.12
N ILE A 243 -8.84 1.69 -10.10
CA ILE A 243 -10.11 2.10 -9.46
C ILE A 243 -10.11 3.64 -9.29
N SER A 244 -11.29 4.25 -9.47
CA SER A 244 -11.60 5.62 -9.95
C SER A 244 -11.42 6.79 -8.97
N ASN A 245 -10.78 7.87 -9.44
CA ASN A 245 -11.14 9.31 -9.27
C ASN A 245 -10.01 10.22 -9.81
N GLY A 246 -9.53 9.96 -11.03
CA GLY A 246 -8.52 10.81 -11.67
C GLY A 246 -7.10 10.68 -11.12
N ILE A 247 -6.85 9.81 -10.14
CA ILE A 247 -5.49 9.37 -9.79
C ILE A 247 -5.20 8.09 -10.58
N ARG A 248 -4.56 8.26 -11.74
CA ARG A 248 -3.97 7.17 -12.52
C ARG A 248 -2.73 6.70 -11.79
N LEU A 249 -2.84 5.62 -11.03
CA LEU A 249 -1.68 4.89 -10.53
C LEU A 249 -1.85 3.40 -10.88
N ASP A 250 -1.09 2.98 -11.88
CA ASP A 250 -0.72 1.57 -12.06
C ASP A 250 0.19 1.19 -10.88
N VAL A 251 -0.37 0.85 -9.72
CA VAL A 251 0.42 0.37 -8.56
C VAL A 251 0.54 -1.14 -8.63
N GLN A 252 1.16 -1.62 -9.70
CA GLN A 252 1.49 -3.02 -9.84
C GLN A 252 2.80 -3.30 -9.08
N GLN A 253 2.94 -3.10 -7.77
CA GLN A 253 4.13 -3.63 -7.06
C GLN A 253 4.06 -3.50 -5.56
N ILE A 254 4.47 -4.55 -4.83
CA ILE A 254 4.73 -4.50 -3.39
C ILE A 254 6.09 -5.16 -3.13
N PHE A 255 7.02 -4.34 -2.62
CA PHE A 255 8.27 -4.74 -1.96
C PHE A 255 8.54 -3.73 -0.85
N CYS A 256 8.89 -4.22 0.35
CA CYS A 256 8.97 -3.44 1.59
C CYS A 256 7.77 -2.50 1.78
N SER A 257 6.54 -3.03 1.68
CA SER A 257 5.36 -2.18 1.86
C SER A 257 5.28 -1.70 3.30
N LEU A 258 5.40 -0.39 3.46
CA LEU A 258 5.11 0.28 4.70
C LEU A 258 3.69 0.81 4.61
N PHE A 259 2.81 0.35 5.49
CA PHE A 259 1.45 0.84 5.62
C PHE A 259 1.32 1.53 6.97
N ILE A 260 1.03 2.83 6.98
CA ILE A 260 0.89 3.62 8.21
C ILE A 260 -0.50 4.24 8.22
N THR A 261 -1.20 4.08 9.34
CA THR A 261 -2.48 4.74 9.59
C THR A 261 -2.45 5.59 10.87
N SER A 262 -2.97 6.83 10.85
CA SER A 262 -2.91 7.74 12.02
C SER A 262 -4.04 8.78 12.07
N HIS A 263 -4.31 9.33 13.27
CA HIS A 263 -5.21 10.47 13.51
C HIS A 263 -4.47 11.54 14.33
N ASN A 264 -4.46 12.77 13.80
CA ASN A 264 -3.82 14.01 14.29
C ASN A 264 -2.34 14.27 13.95
N TYR A 265 -2.15 15.47 13.39
CA TYR A 265 -0.97 15.98 12.68
C TYR A 265 0.14 16.59 13.55
N SER A 266 0.15 16.38 14.88
CA SER A 266 1.06 17.16 15.73
C SER A 266 1.88 16.39 16.76
N ARG A 267 1.66 15.10 17.01
CA ARG A 267 2.49 14.33 17.96
C ARG A 267 2.65 12.83 17.68
N SER A 268 2.15 12.33 16.55
CA SER A 268 2.27 10.92 16.20
C SER A 268 2.83 10.82 14.79
N PHE A 269 4.04 10.25 14.70
CA PHE A 269 4.92 10.06 13.53
C PHE A 269 5.86 11.22 13.19
#